data_AF-A0A2R6M021-F1
#
_entry.id   AF-A0A2R6M021-F1
#
_cell.length_a   1.000
_cell.length_b   1.000
_cell.length_c   1.000
_cell.angle_alpha   90.00
_cell.angle_beta   90.00
_cell.angle_gamma   90.00
#
_symmetry.space_group_name_H-M   'P 1'
#
loop_
_entity.id
_entity.type
_entity.pdbx_description
1 polymer ?
#
loop_
_entity_poly.entity_id
_entity_poly.type
_entity_poly.pdbx_seq_one_letter_code
_entity_poly.pdbx_strand_id
1 'polypeptide(L)'
;MWRALFVAALLVFAGCATEPPGATTTDRTDDPRALTTDGATDRPNPWGTEELTVAINNTANESRNFGPLVRESLDFWANNSTRYAGYEVGFELDSNASEPDLVIEFVESIESCANVTNPAGCAPYVTADGGVSRPVTVEVVGSYTNESTRVILKHELGHVLGLNHSMEPQSVMAPTSQLETLPRTNATERRLPWNDSNFSVYLDADTADRSEVRDQIDHAIDYYAGGANGTVPENVSYEFVENRSDAEVVIEFDDDLPCRTGDSGSCGQVHGVDPDADGALERYDSLRVTVSDIDAEAVGWHVGYWLGYGFGFEDESDWPEPFRDASYDDRRSEWWSDD
;
A
#
# COMPACT_ATOMS: atom_id res chain seq x y z
N MET A 1 27.43 -4.18 1.51
CA MET A 1 25.98 -3.92 1.48
C MET A 1 25.58 -3.57 0.06
N TRP A 2 25.03 -4.54 -0.67
CA TRP A 2 24.32 -4.27 -1.90
C TRP A 2 22.84 -4.49 -1.61
N ARG A 3 22.08 -3.39 -1.55
CA ARG A 3 20.63 -3.41 -1.39
C ARG A 3 20.03 -3.70 -2.76
N ALA A 4 19.55 -4.92 -2.99
CA ALA A 4 18.64 -5.18 -4.10
C ALA A 4 17.22 -4.89 -3.60
N LEU A 5 16.80 -3.63 -3.75
CA LEU A 5 15.42 -3.19 -3.49
C LEU A 5 14.55 -3.60 -4.67
N PHE A 6 13.64 -4.55 -4.46
CA PHE A 6 12.49 -4.74 -5.34
C PHE A 6 11.29 -4.09 -4.66
N VAL A 7 10.96 -2.88 -5.12
CA VAL A 7 9.85 -2.06 -4.65
C VAL A 7 8.55 -2.64 -5.20
N ALA A 8 7.65 -3.05 -4.32
CA ALA A 8 6.26 -3.31 -4.69
C ALA A 8 5.51 -1.97 -4.70
N ALA A 9 5.38 -1.36 -5.88
CA ALA A 9 4.60 -0.14 -6.06
C ALA A 9 3.11 -0.42 -5.80
N LEU A 10 2.50 0.34 -4.90
CA LEU A 10 1.05 0.31 -4.65
C LEU A 10 0.30 0.77 -5.92
N LEU A 11 -0.26 -0.18 -6.65
CA LEU A 11 -1.20 0.07 -7.74
C LEU A 11 -2.60 0.26 -7.14
N VAL A 12 -3.00 1.52 -6.92
CA VAL A 12 -4.37 1.84 -6.48
C VAL A 12 -5.26 2.00 -7.70
N PHE A 13 -6.38 1.28 -7.71
CA PHE A 13 -7.42 1.40 -8.73
C PHE A 13 -8.33 2.59 -8.39
N ALA A 14 -8.69 3.42 -9.38
CA ALA A 14 -9.87 4.29 -9.32
C ALA A 14 -11.07 3.54 -9.92
N GLY A 15 -12.24 3.56 -9.26
CA GLY A 15 -13.37 2.70 -9.63
C GLY A 15 -14.68 3.45 -9.76
N CYS A 16 -15.36 3.32 -10.90
CA CYS A 16 -16.78 3.65 -11.02
C CYS A 16 -17.55 2.52 -11.69
N ALA A 17 -18.78 2.31 -11.22
CA ALA A 17 -19.81 1.48 -11.83
C ALA A 17 -20.97 2.39 -12.28
N THR A 18 -21.46 2.15 -13.48
CA THR A 18 -22.73 2.67 -14.00
C THR A 18 -23.83 1.64 -13.76
N GLU A 19 -24.95 2.00 -13.11
CA GLU A 19 -26.34 1.64 -13.50
C GLU A 19 -27.41 2.01 -12.43
N PRO A 20 -28.55 2.60 -12.82
CA PRO A 20 -29.77 2.66 -12.00
C PRO A 20 -30.71 1.45 -12.26
N PRO A 21 -31.63 1.11 -11.34
CA PRO A 21 -32.37 -0.14 -11.40
C PRO A 21 -33.54 -0.11 -12.39
N GLY A 22 -33.56 -1.09 -13.30
CA GLY A 22 -34.79 -1.59 -13.93
C GLY A 22 -35.06 -1.11 -15.36
N ALA A 23 -34.45 -1.76 -16.34
CA ALA A 23 -35.06 -1.94 -17.67
C ALA A 23 -34.52 -3.21 -18.34
N THR A 24 -35.40 -3.83 -19.12
CA THR A 24 -35.38 -5.18 -19.67
C THR A 24 -34.12 -5.55 -20.46
N THR A 25 -33.63 -6.77 -20.21
CA THR A 25 -32.53 -7.44 -20.92
C THR A 25 -32.76 -7.44 -22.44
N THR A 26 -31.94 -6.69 -23.17
CA THR A 26 -31.67 -6.96 -24.59
C THR A 26 -30.17 -7.00 -24.81
N ASP A 27 -29.73 -8.19 -25.16
CA ASP A 27 -28.39 -8.62 -25.57
C ASP A 27 -27.78 -7.62 -26.58
N ARG A 28 -26.76 -6.88 -26.14
CA ARG A 28 -25.93 -6.06 -27.02
C ARG A 28 -24.48 -6.25 -26.60
N THR A 29 -23.84 -7.18 -27.31
CA THR A 29 -22.40 -7.41 -27.40
C THR A 29 -21.57 -6.16 -27.08
N ASP A 30 -20.81 -6.22 -25.99
CA ASP A 30 -19.74 -5.28 -25.66
C ASP A 30 -18.73 -5.23 -26.82
N ASP A 31 -18.76 -4.12 -27.56
CA ASP A 31 -17.76 -3.78 -28.57
C ASP A 31 -16.71 -2.88 -27.90
N PRO A 32 -15.46 -3.34 -27.67
CA PRO A 32 -14.40 -2.52 -27.09
C PRO A 32 -13.87 -1.57 -28.17
N ARG A 33 -14.65 -0.55 -28.50
CA ARG A 33 -14.20 0.56 -29.35
C ARG A 33 -13.89 1.76 -28.48
N ALA A 34 -12.59 2.00 -28.31
CA ALA A 34 -12.07 3.31 -27.96
C ALA A 34 -12.79 4.37 -28.81
N LEU A 35 -13.40 5.36 -28.16
CA LEU A 35 -13.78 6.59 -28.84
C LEU A 35 -12.47 7.21 -29.35
N THR A 36 -12.27 7.14 -30.66
CA THR A 36 -11.20 7.88 -31.33
C THR A 36 -11.28 9.35 -30.96
N THR A 37 -10.15 10.05 -31.02
CA THR A 37 -9.95 11.49 -30.77
C THR A 37 -10.99 12.46 -31.36
N ASP A 38 -11.84 12.00 -32.29
CA ASP A 38 -13.00 12.73 -32.84
C ASP A 38 -14.28 12.69 -31.96
N GLY A 39 -14.30 11.92 -30.85
CA GLY A 39 -15.46 11.79 -29.97
C GLY A 39 -15.60 12.85 -28.87
N ALA A 40 -14.59 13.73 -28.74
CA ALA A 40 -14.63 14.85 -27.80
C ALA A 40 -15.24 16.11 -28.42
N THR A 41 -15.09 16.35 -29.73
CA THR A 41 -15.27 17.69 -30.33
C THR A 41 -16.70 18.26 -30.42
N ASP A 42 -17.71 17.69 -29.77
CA ASP A 42 -19.05 18.30 -29.72
C ASP A 42 -19.93 17.74 -28.59
N ARG A 43 -19.33 17.43 -27.43
CA ARG A 43 -20.11 16.92 -26.28
C ARG A 43 -20.89 18.08 -25.65
N PRO A 44 -22.21 17.93 -25.44
CA PRO A 44 -22.98 18.94 -24.73
C PRO A 44 -22.44 19.07 -23.29
N ASN A 45 -22.21 20.31 -22.85
CA ASN A 45 -21.79 20.58 -21.48
C ASN A 45 -22.88 20.09 -20.51
N PRO A 46 -22.61 19.05 -19.69
CA PRO A 46 -23.62 18.46 -18.80
C PRO A 46 -24.04 19.43 -17.69
N TRP A 47 -23.19 20.39 -17.34
CA TRP A 47 -23.44 21.35 -16.28
C TRP A 47 -24.42 22.45 -16.70
N GLY A 48 -24.58 22.71 -18.00
CA GLY A 48 -25.43 23.79 -18.52
C GLY A 48 -24.96 25.20 -18.14
N THR A 49 -23.77 25.34 -17.56
CA THR A 49 -23.09 26.59 -17.23
C THR A 49 -21.61 26.46 -17.59
N GLU A 50 -20.99 27.57 -17.99
CA GLU A 50 -19.57 27.63 -18.35
C GLU A 50 -18.67 27.92 -17.15
N GLU A 51 -19.22 28.26 -15.97
CA GLU A 51 -18.46 28.50 -14.74
C GLU A 51 -19.09 27.73 -13.57
N LEU A 52 -18.25 27.02 -12.81
CA LEU A 52 -18.64 26.19 -11.65
C LEU A 52 -18.01 26.71 -10.35
N THR A 53 -18.81 26.89 -9.32
CA THR A 53 -18.35 27.24 -7.97
C THR A 53 -17.91 25.99 -7.22
N VAL A 54 -16.70 26.03 -6.65
CA VAL A 54 -16.08 24.89 -5.96
C VAL A 54 -15.81 25.25 -4.51
N ALA A 55 -16.35 24.46 -3.58
CA ALA A 55 -16.04 24.53 -2.15
C ALA A 55 -15.05 23.44 -1.74
N ILE A 56 -14.39 23.64 -0.59
CA ILE A 56 -13.51 22.64 0.01
C ILE A 56 -14.05 22.28 1.39
N ASN A 57 -14.28 20.99 1.61
CA ASN A 57 -14.49 20.43 2.93
C ASN A 57 -13.24 19.60 3.30
N ASN A 58 -12.66 19.80 4.49
CA ASN A 58 -11.46 19.07 4.90
C ASN A 58 -11.66 18.47 6.28
N THR A 59 -11.95 17.19 6.31
CA THR A 59 -12.11 16.38 7.53
C THR A 59 -10.90 15.49 7.79
N ALA A 60 -10.03 15.29 6.79
CA ALA A 60 -8.82 14.46 6.91
C ALA A 60 -7.72 15.07 7.78
N ASN A 61 -7.46 16.37 7.63
CA ASN A 61 -6.40 17.06 8.35
C ASN A 61 -6.61 18.58 8.31
N GLU A 62 -7.27 19.13 9.32
CA GLU A 62 -7.63 20.56 9.40
C GLU A 62 -6.42 21.51 9.28
N SER A 63 -5.22 21.06 9.62
CA SER A 63 -4.00 21.88 9.55
C SER A 63 -3.41 21.98 8.13
N ARG A 64 -3.75 21.05 7.24
CA ARG A 64 -3.23 20.99 5.89
C ARG A 64 -4.05 21.87 4.94
N ASN A 65 -3.38 22.82 4.30
CA ASN A 65 -4.02 23.70 3.33
C ASN A 65 -4.05 23.08 1.93
N PHE A 66 -5.19 22.51 1.54
CA PHE A 66 -5.40 21.94 0.20
C PHE A 66 -5.78 22.96 -0.88
N GLY A 67 -6.13 24.20 -0.51
CA GLY A 67 -6.60 25.22 -1.44
C GLY A 67 -5.69 25.47 -2.65
N PRO A 68 -4.35 25.56 -2.49
CA PRO A 68 -3.43 25.66 -3.61
C PRO A 68 -3.47 24.46 -4.57
N LEU A 69 -3.60 23.23 -4.05
CA LEU A 69 -3.62 22.00 -4.86
C LEU A 69 -4.92 21.87 -5.66
N VAL A 70 -6.04 22.22 -5.03
CA VAL A 70 -7.36 22.28 -5.70
C VAL A 70 -7.32 23.31 -6.82
N ARG A 71 -6.86 24.55 -6.54
CA ARG A 71 -6.76 25.61 -7.55
C ARG A 71 -5.92 25.17 -8.77
N GLU A 72 -4.75 24.60 -8.54
CA GLU A 72 -3.88 24.13 -9.64
C GLU A 72 -4.56 23.04 -10.49
N SER A 73 -5.33 22.16 -9.86
CA SER A 73 -6.04 21.07 -10.55
C SER A 73 -7.25 21.59 -11.33
N LEU A 74 -7.97 22.58 -10.80
CA LEU A 74 -9.02 23.30 -11.51
C LEU A 74 -8.46 24.08 -12.71
N ASP A 75 -7.34 24.78 -12.54
CA ASP A 75 -6.66 25.51 -13.61
C ASP A 75 -6.23 24.57 -14.74
N PHE A 76 -5.77 23.34 -14.41
CA PHE A 76 -5.45 22.34 -15.42
C PHE A 76 -6.66 22.03 -16.31
N TRP A 77 -7.83 21.78 -15.72
CA TRP A 77 -9.03 21.47 -16.49
C TRP A 77 -9.61 22.68 -17.21
N ALA A 78 -9.63 23.86 -16.58
CA ALA A 78 -10.08 25.09 -17.22
C ALA A 78 -9.30 25.38 -18.51
N ASN A 79 -7.99 25.16 -18.50
CA ASN A 79 -7.12 25.39 -19.66
C ASN A 79 -7.19 24.29 -20.74
N ASN A 80 -7.77 23.12 -20.43
CA ASN A 80 -7.73 21.96 -21.34
C ASN A 80 -9.11 21.35 -21.63
N SER A 81 -10.19 21.87 -21.06
CA SER A 81 -11.55 21.31 -21.12
C SER A 81 -12.07 21.19 -22.55
N THR A 82 -11.90 22.22 -23.38
CA THR A 82 -12.29 22.15 -24.80
C THR A 82 -11.59 21.02 -25.54
N ARG A 83 -10.33 20.73 -25.20
CA ARG A 83 -9.54 19.67 -25.85
C ARG A 83 -9.98 18.27 -25.40
N TYR A 84 -10.16 18.06 -24.10
CA TYR A 84 -10.38 16.73 -23.54
C TYR A 84 -11.86 16.43 -23.29
N ALA A 85 -12.61 17.36 -22.69
CA ALA A 85 -14.03 17.22 -22.38
C ALA A 85 -14.95 17.60 -23.54
N GLY A 86 -14.47 18.44 -24.47
CA GLY A 86 -15.24 18.83 -25.66
C GLY A 86 -16.05 20.10 -25.54
N TYR A 87 -16.02 20.74 -24.37
CA TYR A 87 -16.71 21.98 -24.07
C TYR A 87 -15.85 22.84 -23.16
N GLU A 88 -16.09 24.14 -23.17
CA GLU A 88 -15.43 25.08 -22.26
C GLU A 88 -16.10 25.05 -20.88
N VAL A 89 -15.28 25.05 -19.85
CA VAL A 89 -15.70 25.20 -18.45
C VAL A 89 -14.58 25.88 -17.66
N GLY A 90 -14.96 26.84 -16.83
CA GLY A 90 -14.15 27.51 -15.84
C GLY A 90 -14.60 27.16 -14.42
N PHE A 91 -13.79 27.53 -13.44
CA PHE A 91 -14.05 27.24 -12.03
C PHE A 91 -13.77 28.47 -11.16
N GLU A 92 -14.68 28.76 -10.24
CA GLU A 92 -14.48 29.71 -9.16
C GLU A 92 -14.26 28.94 -7.85
N LEU A 93 -13.05 28.99 -7.30
CA LEU A 93 -12.75 28.40 -6.00
C LEU A 93 -13.15 29.37 -4.88
N ASP A 94 -14.31 29.15 -4.29
CA ASP A 94 -14.72 29.73 -3.01
C ASP A 94 -14.84 28.62 -1.97
N SER A 95 -13.78 28.44 -1.18
CA SER A 95 -13.67 27.33 -0.24
C SER A 95 -14.82 27.24 0.77
N ASN A 96 -15.53 28.34 1.05
CA ASN A 96 -16.62 28.40 2.02
C ASN A 96 -17.99 28.72 1.36
N ALA A 97 -18.13 28.51 0.05
CA ALA A 97 -19.38 28.75 -0.64
C ALA A 97 -20.55 27.97 0.01
N SER A 98 -21.67 28.65 0.24
CA SER A 98 -22.87 28.03 0.85
C SER A 98 -23.69 27.21 -0.13
N GLU A 99 -23.58 27.48 -1.43
CA GLU A 99 -24.30 26.81 -2.51
C GLU A 99 -23.34 26.49 -3.68
N PRO A 100 -22.32 25.64 -3.47
CA PRO A 100 -21.36 25.31 -4.52
C PRO A 100 -21.97 24.35 -5.56
N ASP A 101 -21.41 24.34 -6.77
CA ASP A 101 -21.67 23.30 -7.75
C ASP A 101 -20.92 22.01 -7.40
N LEU A 102 -19.69 22.15 -6.89
CA LEU A 102 -18.78 21.07 -6.52
C LEU A 102 -18.29 21.23 -5.08
N VAL A 103 -18.22 20.13 -4.34
CA VAL A 103 -17.53 20.06 -3.04
C VAL A 103 -16.38 19.07 -3.18
N ILE A 104 -15.15 19.54 -2.98
CA ILE A 104 -13.98 18.67 -2.83
C ILE A 104 -13.85 18.35 -1.34
N GLU A 105 -14.11 17.10 -0.98
CA GLU A 105 -14.04 16.60 0.39
C GLU A 105 -12.75 15.81 0.62
N PHE A 106 -11.88 16.33 1.47
CA PHE A 106 -10.69 15.60 1.90
C PHE A 106 -11.02 14.77 3.14
N VAL A 107 -10.94 13.44 3.01
CA VAL A 107 -11.32 12.45 4.04
C VAL A 107 -10.12 11.60 4.50
N GLU A 108 -10.22 10.96 5.65
CA GLU A 108 -9.19 10.00 6.13
C GLU A 108 -9.17 8.72 5.29
N SER A 109 -10.36 8.22 4.94
CA SER A 109 -10.57 7.03 4.11
C SER A 109 -11.91 7.13 3.40
N ILE A 110 -12.00 6.54 2.20
CA ILE A 110 -13.25 6.45 1.43
C ILE A 110 -13.86 5.07 1.67
N GLU A 111 -15.03 5.01 2.29
CA GLU A 111 -15.67 3.74 2.69
C GLU A 111 -16.15 2.92 1.49
N SER A 112 -16.64 3.58 0.44
CA SER A 112 -17.11 2.92 -0.77
C SER A 112 -16.98 3.83 -1.98
N CYS A 113 -16.31 3.34 -3.02
CA CYS A 113 -16.34 3.93 -4.35
C CYS A 113 -16.48 2.82 -5.39
N ALA A 114 -17.72 2.53 -5.79
CA ALA A 114 -18.06 1.42 -6.67
C ALA A 114 -17.39 0.09 -6.25
N ASN A 115 -16.82 -0.66 -7.20
CA ASN A 115 -16.20 -1.97 -7.00
C ASN A 115 -14.68 -1.90 -6.76
N VAL A 116 -14.19 -0.80 -6.17
CA VAL A 116 -12.78 -0.64 -5.85
C VAL A 116 -12.54 -0.67 -4.36
N THR A 117 -11.49 -1.41 -3.97
CA THR A 117 -11.03 -1.50 -2.58
C THR A 117 -9.99 -0.41 -2.33
N ASN A 118 -10.16 0.36 -1.24
CA ASN A 118 -9.25 1.41 -0.79
C ASN A 118 -8.89 2.47 -1.86
N PRO A 119 -9.90 3.14 -2.46
CA PRO A 119 -9.64 4.16 -3.48
C PRO A 119 -8.92 5.38 -2.88
N ALA A 120 -8.04 6.01 -3.68
CA ALA A 120 -7.37 7.25 -3.30
C ALA A 120 -8.24 8.51 -3.52
N GLY A 121 -9.22 8.41 -4.42
CA GLY A 121 -10.22 9.41 -4.72
C GLY A 121 -11.51 8.77 -5.24
N CYS A 122 -12.61 9.51 -5.17
CA CYS A 122 -13.89 9.10 -5.71
C CYS A 122 -14.68 10.30 -6.21
N ALA A 123 -15.09 10.26 -7.47
CA ALA A 123 -16.01 11.22 -8.04
C ALA A 123 -17.12 10.53 -8.85
N PRO A 124 -18.34 11.10 -8.88
CA PRO A 124 -19.35 10.63 -9.80
C PRO A 124 -18.95 10.96 -11.25
N TYR A 125 -19.25 10.02 -12.14
CA TYR A 125 -19.12 10.22 -13.59
C TYR A 125 -20.31 11.02 -14.12
N VAL A 126 -20.09 12.32 -14.38
CA VAL A 126 -21.15 13.25 -14.78
C VAL A 126 -21.31 13.27 -16.29
N THR A 127 -22.52 12.96 -16.78
CA THR A 127 -22.87 13.00 -18.20
C THR A 127 -24.11 13.84 -18.44
N ALA A 128 -24.38 14.18 -19.70
CA ALA A 128 -25.50 15.06 -20.07
C ALA A 128 -26.89 14.43 -19.85
N ASP A 129 -26.95 13.10 -19.67
CA ASP A 129 -28.20 12.38 -19.48
C ASP A 129 -28.73 12.56 -18.05
N GLY A 130 -29.84 13.28 -17.90
CA GLY A 130 -30.59 13.39 -16.64
C GLY A 130 -30.36 14.65 -15.81
N GLY A 131 -29.40 15.51 -16.20
CA GLY A 131 -29.06 16.75 -15.50
C GLY A 131 -28.26 16.53 -14.21
N VAL A 132 -27.47 17.53 -13.81
CA VAL A 132 -26.56 17.43 -12.65
C VAL A 132 -27.28 17.84 -11.36
N SER A 133 -27.35 16.91 -10.42
CA SER A 133 -27.83 17.18 -9.05
C SER A 133 -26.69 17.79 -8.23
N ARG A 134 -26.85 19.07 -7.86
CA ARG A 134 -25.82 19.85 -7.14
C ARG A 134 -26.11 19.89 -5.63
N PRO A 135 -25.07 20.01 -4.78
CA PRO A 135 -23.65 19.92 -5.13
C PRO A 135 -23.25 18.48 -5.50
N VAL A 136 -22.27 18.36 -6.40
CA VAL A 136 -21.56 17.09 -6.64
C VAL A 136 -20.36 17.02 -5.69
N THR A 137 -20.24 15.92 -4.97
CA THR A 137 -19.11 15.68 -4.05
C THR A 137 -18.02 14.86 -4.74
N VAL A 138 -16.78 15.28 -4.55
CA VAL A 138 -15.57 14.53 -4.90
C VAL A 138 -14.81 14.25 -3.61
N GLU A 139 -14.61 12.98 -3.28
CA GLU A 139 -13.85 12.56 -2.11
C GLU A 139 -12.39 12.32 -2.49
N VAL A 140 -11.45 12.78 -1.66
CA VAL A 140 -10.00 12.59 -1.85
C VAL A 140 -9.37 12.23 -0.51
N VAL A 141 -8.58 11.16 -0.48
CA VAL A 141 -7.86 10.79 0.74
C VAL A 141 -6.78 11.83 1.06
N GLY A 142 -6.84 12.41 2.25
CA GLY A 142 -6.00 13.54 2.65
C GLY A 142 -4.59 13.19 3.12
N SER A 143 -4.21 11.91 3.14
CA SER A 143 -2.91 11.41 3.63
C SER A 143 -1.84 11.27 2.54
N TYR A 144 -2.12 11.65 1.29
CA TYR A 144 -1.16 11.61 0.17
C TYR A 144 -0.23 12.83 0.10
N THR A 145 0.96 12.72 -0.50
CA THR A 145 1.86 13.87 -0.75
C THR A 145 1.17 14.92 -1.64
N ASN A 146 1.69 16.15 -1.65
CA ASN A 146 1.11 17.22 -2.49
C ASN A 146 1.11 16.86 -3.99
N GLU A 147 2.12 16.12 -4.45
CA GLU A 147 2.19 15.66 -5.84
C GLU A 147 1.08 14.64 -6.13
N SER A 148 1.00 13.60 -5.31
CA SER A 148 -0.01 12.55 -5.40
C SER A 148 -1.43 13.11 -5.30
N THR A 149 -1.68 14.04 -4.37
CA THR A 149 -2.97 14.73 -4.24
C THR A 149 -3.35 15.49 -5.52
N ARG A 150 -2.42 16.13 -6.23
CA ARG A 150 -2.70 16.79 -7.51
C ARG A 150 -3.05 15.80 -8.61
N VAL A 151 -2.38 14.64 -8.64
CA VAL A 151 -2.72 13.57 -9.60
C VAL A 151 -4.14 13.08 -9.36
N ILE A 152 -4.49 12.79 -8.10
CA ILE A 152 -5.84 12.34 -7.71
C ILE A 152 -6.88 13.40 -8.07
N LEU A 153 -6.69 14.66 -7.64
CA LEU A 153 -7.63 15.75 -7.93
C LEU A 153 -7.88 15.92 -9.44
N LYS A 154 -6.82 15.88 -10.26
CA LYS A 154 -6.97 15.97 -11.71
C LYS A 154 -7.76 14.78 -12.26
N HIS A 155 -7.50 13.57 -11.78
CA HIS A 155 -8.23 12.37 -12.20
C HIS A 155 -9.73 12.47 -11.87
N GLU A 156 -10.05 12.74 -10.61
CA GLU A 156 -11.44 12.80 -10.14
C GLU A 156 -12.23 13.93 -10.79
N LEU A 157 -11.61 15.10 -10.98
CA LEU A 157 -12.22 16.20 -11.74
C LEU A 157 -12.45 15.84 -13.21
N GLY A 158 -11.69 14.92 -13.79
CA GLY A 158 -11.96 14.38 -15.12
C GLY A 158 -13.29 13.62 -15.20
N HIS A 159 -13.62 12.83 -14.17
CA HIS A 159 -14.92 12.13 -14.07
C HIS A 159 -16.09 13.10 -13.95
N VAL A 160 -15.90 14.18 -13.17
CA VAL A 160 -16.84 15.30 -13.04
C VAL A 160 -17.08 16.02 -14.39
N LEU A 161 -16.15 15.89 -15.34
CA LEU A 161 -16.25 16.41 -16.70
C LEU A 161 -16.68 15.36 -17.73
N GLY A 162 -17.09 14.16 -17.29
CA GLY A 162 -17.57 13.10 -18.17
C GLY A 162 -16.46 12.36 -18.94
N LEU A 163 -15.24 12.37 -18.42
CA LEU A 163 -14.14 11.56 -18.92
C LEU A 163 -14.07 10.23 -18.18
N ASN A 164 -13.86 9.14 -18.91
CA ASN A 164 -13.66 7.82 -18.31
C ASN A 164 -12.18 7.42 -18.37
N HIS A 165 -11.84 6.27 -17.78
CA HIS A 165 -10.45 5.85 -17.62
C HIS A 165 -9.66 5.64 -18.93
N SER A 166 -10.34 5.46 -20.06
CA SER A 166 -9.71 5.25 -21.36
C SER A 166 -9.52 6.55 -22.17
N MET A 167 -9.98 7.68 -21.63
CA MET A 167 -9.92 8.97 -22.33
C MET A 167 -8.60 9.70 -22.08
N GLU A 168 -8.25 10.62 -22.99
CA GLU A 168 -7.08 11.46 -22.80
C GLU A 168 -7.33 12.55 -21.74
N PRO A 169 -6.28 13.03 -21.05
CA PRO A 169 -4.90 12.54 -21.15
C PRO A 169 -4.70 11.29 -20.29
N GLN A 170 -4.07 10.26 -20.86
CA GLN A 170 -3.82 8.98 -20.16
C GLN A 170 -2.85 9.13 -18.98
N SER A 171 -2.04 10.18 -18.94
CA SER A 171 -1.23 10.53 -17.76
C SER A 171 -2.06 11.01 -16.56
N VAL A 172 -3.36 11.26 -16.74
CA VAL A 172 -4.30 11.69 -15.70
C VAL A 172 -5.43 10.67 -15.56
N MET A 173 -6.10 10.30 -16.65
CA MET A 173 -7.32 9.49 -16.58
C MET A 173 -7.07 7.98 -16.46
N ALA A 174 -5.84 7.49 -16.63
CA ALA A 174 -5.58 6.06 -16.45
C ALA A 174 -6.05 5.60 -15.05
N PRO A 175 -6.63 4.39 -14.92
CA PRO A 175 -7.24 3.93 -13.69
C PRO A 175 -6.23 3.59 -12.58
N THR A 176 -4.93 3.67 -12.89
CA THR A 176 -3.83 3.35 -11.97
C THR A 176 -2.77 4.43 -12.07
N SER A 177 -2.33 4.92 -10.92
CA SER A 177 -1.21 5.86 -10.79
C SER A 177 -0.31 5.43 -9.65
N GLN A 178 0.99 5.77 -9.73
CA GLN A 178 1.88 5.66 -8.58
C GLN A 178 1.62 6.85 -7.67
N LEU A 179 1.30 6.57 -6.41
CA LEU A 179 0.96 7.56 -5.39
C LEU A 179 1.79 7.29 -4.14
N GLU A 180 2.18 8.37 -3.49
CA GLU A 180 3.00 8.38 -2.28
C GLU A 180 2.22 9.01 -1.14
N THR A 181 2.23 8.38 0.04
CA THR A 181 1.66 8.94 1.25
C THR A 181 2.57 10.01 1.87
N LEU A 182 2.02 10.82 2.76
CA LEU A 182 2.83 11.58 3.71
C LEU A 182 3.66 10.61 4.57
N PRO A 183 4.78 11.08 5.16
CA PRO A 183 5.64 10.24 5.99
C PRO A 183 4.86 9.46 7.05
N ARG A 184 5.18 8.17 7.18
CA ARG A 184 4.58 7.24 8.14
C ARG A 184 5.65 6.69 9.09
N THR A 185 5.20 5.99 10.12
CA THR A 185 6.12 5.32 11.06
C THR A 185 6.67 4.05 10.43
N ASN A 186 7.99 3.99 10.32
CA ASN A 186 8.75 2.87 9.79
C ASN A 186 8.52 1.61 10.63
N ALA A 187 8.64 0.44 10.01
CA ALA A 187 8.50 -0.86 10.64
C ALA A 187 9.45 -1.02 11.84
N THR A 188 10.68 -0.53 11.72
CA THR A 188 11.73 -0.63 12.75
C THR A 188 11.44 0.23 13.98
N GLU A 189 10.55 1.22 13.85
CA GLU A 189 10.08 2.06 14.96
C GLU A 189 8.81 1.50 15.63
N ARG A 190 8.24 0.42 15.09
CA ARG A 190 7.01 -0.20 15.60
C ARG A 190 7.33 -1.32 16.57
N ARG A 191 6.50 -1.42 17.61
CA ARG A 191 6.53 -2.57 18.52
C ARG A 191 6.17 -3.89 17.82
N LEU A 192 5.34 -3.84 16.78
CA LEU A 192 5.03 -4.96 15.91
C LEU A 192 5.06 -4.45 14.45
N PRO A 193 6.06 -4.83 13.65
CA PRO A 193 6.18 -4.38 12.26
C PRO A 193 5.26 -5.13 11.27
N TRP A 194 4.36 -5.98 11.75
CA TRP A 194 3.51 -6.85 10.94
C TRP A 194 2.04 -6.45 11.02
N ASN A 195 1.21 -7.01 10.14
CA ASN A 195 -0.23 -6.78 10.19
C ASN A 195 -0.91 -7.49 11.36
N ASP A 196 -0.47 -8.71 11.64
CA ASP A 196 -1.02 -9.60 12.65
C ASP A 196 0.11 -10.15 13.54
N SER A 197 -0.23 -10.60 14.75
CA SER A 197 0.73 -11.20 15.68
C SER A 197 0.76 -12.73 15.61
N ASN A 198 0.05 -13.34 14.66
CA ASN A 198 0.06 -14.79 14.45
C ASN A 198 0.76 -15.11 13.13
N PHE A 199 1.92 -15.74 13.21
CA PHE A 199 2.81 -15.96 12.08
C PHE A 199 2.66 -17.36 11.50
N SER A 200 2.46 -17.45 10.19
CA SER A 200 2.57 -18.73 9.47
C SER A 200 4.02 -19.00 9.10
N VAL A 201 4.56 -20.15 9.52
CA VAL A 201 5.97 -20.54 9.33
C VAL A 201 6.07 -21.74 8.40
N TYR A 202 6.86 -21.62 7.34
CA TYR A 202 7.23 -22.74 6.50
C TYR A 202 8.69 -23.15 6.75
N LEU A 203 8.91 -24.45 6.96
CA LEU A 203 10.23 -25.07 6.92
C LEU A 203 10.36 -25.94 5.68
N ASP A 204 11.51 -25.88 5.02
CA ASP A 204 11.80 -26.81 3.93
C ASP A 204 11.73 -28.28 4.40
N ALA A 205 11.25 -29.17 3.53
CA ALA A 205 10.94 -30.56 3.85
C ALA A 205 12.18 -31.33 4.33
N ASP A 206 13.33 -31.10 3.68
CA ASP A 206 14.61 -31.72 4.03
C ASP A 206 15.10 -31.31 5.44
N THR A 207 14.60 -30.19 5.97
CA THR A 207 14.86 -29.69 7.32
C THR A 207 13.85 -30.23 8.31
N ALA A 208 12.57 -30.31 7.94
CA ALA A 208 11.53 -30.88 8.79
C ALA A 208 11.84 -32.33 9.21
N ASP A 209 12.57 -33.07 8.38
CA ASP A 209 12.99 -34.45 8.63
C ASP A 209 14.26 -34.57 9.52
N ARG A 210 14.91 -33.45 9.89
CA ARG A 210 16.10 -33.41 10.77
C ARG A 210 15.69 -32.97 12.18
N SER A 211 15.34 -33.93 13.04
CA SER A 211 14.74 -33.65 14.36
C SER A 211 15.54 -32.64 15.20
N GLU A 212 16.86 -32.75 15.26
CA GLU A 212 17.71 -31.83 16.04
C GLU A 212 17.68 -30.39 15.51
N VAL A 213 17.67 -30.22 14.18
CA VAL A 213 17.57 -28.90 13.55
C VAL A 213 16.18 -28.30 13.79
N ARG A 214 15.14 -29.15 13.72
CA ARG A 214 13.77 -28.73 13.98
C ARG A 214 13.59 -28.30 15.44
N ASP A 215 14.11 -29.06 16.40
CA ASP A 215 14.07 -28.72 17.82
C ASP A 215 14.72 -27.34 18.08
N GLN A 216 15.85 -27.06 17.43
CA GLN A 216 16.54 -25.77 17.52
C GLN A 216 15.72 -24.59 16.95
N ILE A 217 14.99 -24.82 15.86
CA ILE A 217 14.08 -23.81 15.29
C ILE A 217 12.87 -23.60 16.20
N ASP A 218 12.30 -24.68 16.75
CA ASP A 218 11.19 -24.62 17.69
C ASP A 218 11.59 -23.81 18.94
N HIS A 219 12.82 -23.98 19.47
CA HIS A 219 13.34 -23.15 20.57
C HIS A 219 13.41 -21.65 20.22
N ALA A 220 13.84 -21.30 19.01
CA ALA A 220 13.88 -19.92 18.58
C ALA A 220 12.48 -19.30 18.46
N ILE A 221 11.54 -20.06 17.91
CA ILE A 221 10.14 -19.66 17.79
C ILE A 221 9.50 -19.48 19.18
N ASP A 222 9.68 -20.44 20.07
CA ASP A 222 9.16 -20.40 21.43
C ASP A 222 9.72 -19.22 22.22
N TYR A 223 10.99 -18.89 22.04
CA TYR A 223 11.63 -17.73 22.68
C TYR A 223 10.91 -16.41 22.33
N TYR A 224 10.61 -16.20 21.04
CA TYR A 224 9.87 -15.01 20.59
C TYR A 224 8.38 -15.07 20.93
N ALA A 225 7.75 -16.25 20.89
CA ALA A 225 6.38 -16.43 21.35
C ALA A 225 6.22 -16.12 22.85
N GLY A 226 7.27 -16.39 23.64
CA GLY A 226 7.38 -16.02 25.05
C GLY A 226 7.66 -14.54 25.31
N GLY A 227 7.72 -13.70 24.28
CA GLY A 227 7.96 -12.26 24.41
C GLY A 227 9.45 -11.85 24.39
N ALA A 228 10.37 -12.80 24.20
CA ALA A 228 11.82 -12.55 24.11
C ALA A 228 12.34 -11.56 25.18
N ASN A 229 12.04 -11.84 26.45
CA ASN A 229 12.39 -11.02 27.61
C ASN A 229 11.87 -9.56 27.52
N GLY A 230 10.71 -9.39 26.91
CA GLY A 230 10.00 -8.12 26.78
C GLY A 230 10.42 -7.27 25.58
N THR A 231 11.31 -7.78 24.72
CA THR A 231 11.73 -7.10 23.48
C THR A 231 10.67 -7.18 22.38
N VAL A 232 9.79 -8.19 22.41
CA VAL A 232 8.65 -8.32 21.49
C VAL A 232 7.32 -8.41 22.25
N PRO A 233 6.16 -8.20 21.59
CA PRO A 233 4.86 -8.38 22.22
C PRO A 233 4.62 -9.82 22.71
N GLU A 234 4.04 -9.99 23.90
CA GLU A 234 3.73 -11.31 24.50
C GLU A 234 2.56 -12.05 23.81
N ASN A 235 1.86 -11.41 22.87
CA ASN A 235 0.74 -11.99 22.14
C ASN A 235 1.13 -12.50 20.75
N VAL A 236 2.43 -12.72 20.53
CA VAL A 236 2.94 -13.33 19.31
C VAL A 236 2.74 -14.84 19.37
N SER A 237 2.26 -15.42 18.27
CA SER A 237 2.14 -16.87 18.10
C SER A 237 2.64 -17.29 16.73
N TYR A 238 2.97 -18.57 16.60
CA TYR A 238 3.46 -19.16 15.36
C TYR A 238 2.70 -20.45 15.06
N GLU A 239 2.43 -20.69 13.79
CA GLU A 239 1.84 -21.92 13.29
C GLU A 239 2.65 -22.43 12.09
N PHE A 240 3.05 -23.70 12.12
CA PHE A 240 3.73 -24.28 10.97
C PHE A 240 2.73 -24.65 9.87
N VAL A 241 3.04 -24.24 8.64
CA VAL A 241 2.25 -24.53 7.45
C VAL A 241 3.06 -25.38 6.47
N GLU A 242 2.38 -26.29 5.77
CA GLU A 242 3.01 -27.15 4.76
C GLU A 242 3.25 -26.44 3.44
N ASN A 243 2.48 -25.39 3.15
CA ASN A 243 2.57 -24.67 1.89
C ASN A 243 3.35 -23.38 2.06
N ARG A 244 4.49 -23.31 1.35
CA ARG A 244 5.38 -22.16 1.36
C ARG A 244 4.72 -20.85 0.95
N SER A 245 3.70 -20.87 0.08
CA SER A 245 3.01 -19.63 -0.33
C SER A 245 2.13 -19.02 0.75
N ASP A 246 1.79 -19.81 1.76
CA ASP A 246 0.87 -19.43 2.82
C ASP A 246 1.64 -18.93 4.05
N ALA A 247 2.98 -19.01 4.03
CA ALA A 247 3.86 -18.61 5.11
C ALA A 247 4.33 -17.15 4.98
N GLU A 248 4.33 -16.46 6.12
CA GLU A 248 4.95 -15.15 6.27
C GLU A 248 6.43 -15.29 6.63
N VAL A 249 6.78 -16.34 7.38
CA VAL A 249 8.17 -16.67 7.73
C VAL A 249 8.58 -17.94 7.00
N VAL A 250 9.59 -17.84 6.15
CA VAL A 250 10.14 -18.96 5.37
C VAL A 250 11.56 -19.22 5.84
N ILE A 251 11.82 -20.42 6.34
CA ILE A 251 13.15 -20.87 6.75
C ILE A 251 13.59 -21.99 5.79
N GLU A 252 14.63 -21.71 5.02
CA GLU A 252 15.16 -22.61 3.98
C GLU A 252 16.66 -22.88 4.19
N PHE A 253 17.10 -24.04 3.70
CA PHE A 253 18.50 -24.47 3.81
C PHE A 253 19.06 -24.61 2.40
N ASP A 254 20.03 -23.76 2.07
CA ASP A 254 20.58 -23.67 0.73
C ASP A 254 22.09 -23.40 0.82
N ASP A 255 22.86 -23.95 -0.11
CA ASP A 255 24.30 -23.70 -0.23
C ASP A 255 24.58 -22.24 -0.66
N ASP A 256 23.63 -21.64 -1.42
CA ASP A 256 23.74 -20.28 -1.91
C ASP A 256 23.08 -19.27 -0.95
N LEU A 257 23.90 -18.44 -0.31
CA LEU A 257 23.44 -17.39 0.60
C LEU A 257 23.20 -16.05 -0.12
N PRO A 258 21.97 -15.50 -0.13
CA PRO A 258 21.63 -14.35 -0.98
C PRO A 258 22.29 -13.03 -0.54
N CYS A 259 22.63 -12.90 0.75
CA CYS A 259 23.10 -11.64 1.33
C CYS A 259 24.63 -11.47 1.33
N ARG A 260 25.39 -12.51 0.96
CA ARG A 260 26.84 -12.51 1.07
C ARG A 260 27.49 -13.58 0.18
N THR A 261 28.80 -13.44 -0.02
CA THR A 261 29.60 -14.46 -0.71
C THR A 261 30.15 -15.47 0.30
N GLY A 262 29.96 -16.77 0.04
CA GLY A 262 30.50 -17.88 0.82
C GLY A 262 29.42 -18.84 1.30
N ASP A 263 29.87 -20.02 1.74
CA ASP A 263 29.02 -21.21 1.78
C ASP A 263 28.58 -21.63 3.21
N SER A 264 28.98 -20.89 4.27
CA SER A 264 28.70 -21.26 5.67
C SER A 264 28.26 -20.10 6.56
N GLY A 265 26.99 -20.08 6.97
CA GLY A 265 26.31 -19.09 7.84
C GLY A 265 24.84 -18.91 7.49
N SER A 266 24.27 -17.73 7.74
CA SER A 266 22.85 -17.46 7.45
C SER A 266 22.60 -16.05 6.92
N CYS A 267 21.46 -15.88 6.25
CA CYS A 267 20.97 -14.62 5.71
C CYS A 267 19.49 -14.44 6.04
N GLY A 268 19.08 -13.22 6.34
CA GLY A 268 17.67 -12.84 6.50
C GLY A 268 17.31 -11.71 5.55
N GLN A 269 16.07 -11.74 5.06
CA GLN A 269 15.51 -10.69 4.23
C GLN A 269 14.05 -10.45 4.61
N VAL A 270 13.72 -9.19 4.92
CA VAL A 270 12.33 -8.75 5.08
C VAL A 270 11.82 -8.16 3.77
N HIS A 271 10.54 -8.36 3.51
CA HIS A 271 9.80 -7.68 2.47
C HIS A 271 8.55 -7.05 3.07
N GLY A 272 8.05 -5.99 2.43
CA GLY A 272 6.93 -5.23 2.95
C GLY A 272 6.52 -4.09 2.04
N VAL A 273 5.79 -3.14 2.62
CA VAL A 273 5.27 -1.94 1.93
C VAL A 273 6.05 -0.69 2.31
N ASP A 274 6.29 0.17 1.32
CA ASP A 274 6.89 1.51 1.43
C ASP A 274 5.95 2.53 0.74
N PRO A 275 4.77 2.83 1.32
CA PRO A 275 3.80 3.77 0.78
C PRO A 275 4.27 5.23 0.67
N ASP A 276 5.26 5.69 1.44
CA ASP A 276 5.76 7.07 1.36
C ASP A 276 7.05 7.23 0.52
N ALA A 277 7.57 6.11 0.01
CA ALA A 277 8.68 6.02 -0.94
C ALA A 277 10.01 6.58 -0.40
N ASP A 278 10.23 6.51 0.91
CA ASP A 278 11.47 6.97 1.54
C ASP A 278 12.57 5.89 1.58
N GLY A 279 12.23 4.66 1.20
CA GLY A 279 13.13 3.50 1.14
C GLY A 279 13.23 2.70 2.43
N ALA A 280 12.52 3.08 3.48
CA ALA A 280 12.20 2.25 4.63
C ALA A 280 10.86 1.52 4.40
N LEU A 281 10.65 0.41 5.10
CA LEU A 281 9.37 -0.29 5.05
C LEU A 281 8.53 0.17 6.23
N GLU A 282 7.24 0.46 6.04
CA GLU A 282 6.32 0.80 7.14
C GLU A 282 5.75 -0.46 7.79
N ARG A 283 5.70 -1.57 7.05
CA ARG A 283 5.18 -2.85 7.52
C ARG A 283 5.79 -3.99 6.73
N TYR A 284 6.11 -5.09 7.40
CA TYR A 284 6.57 -6.33 6.81
C TYR A 284 5.40 -7.24 6.44
N ASP A 285 5.55 -7.94 5.33
CA ASP A 285 4.62 -8.95 4.83
C ASP A 285 5.30 -10.32 4.67
N SER A 286 6.65 -10.38 4.65
CA SER A 286 7.37 -11.65 4.77
C SER A 286 8.79 -11.50 5.31
N LEU A 287 9.28 -12.57 5.93
CA LEU A 287 10.65 -12.77 6.37
C LEU A 287 11.15 -14.08 5.78
N ARG A 288 12.28 -14.01 5.07
CA ARG A 288 12.99 -15.18 4.59
C ARG A 288 14.29 -15.34 5.32
N VAL A 289 14.55 -16.55 5.81
CA VAL A 289 15.79 -16.95 6.46
C VAL A 289 16.41 -18.09 5.67
N THR A 290 17.61 -17.90 5.17
CA THR A 290 18.40 -18.93 4.49
C THR A 290 19.57 -19.33 5.38
N VAL A 291 19.75 -20.62 5.63
CA VAL A 291 20.83 -21.19 6.45
C VAL A 291 21.67 -22.14 5.60
N SER A 292 23.00 -22.07 5.75
CA SER A 292 23.95 -22.84 4.95
C SER A 292 25.13 -23.30 5.79
N ASP A 293 25.53 -24.58 5.69
CA ASP A 293 26.70 -25.17 6.37
C ASP A 293 26.90 -24.67 7.83
N ILE A 294 25.84 -24.75 8.63
CA ILE A 294 25.81 -24.47 10.07
C ILE A 294 25.49 -25.75 10.82
N ASP A 295 26.25 -26.02 11.90
CA ASP A 295 26.01 -27.14 12.81
C ASP A 295 24.60 -27.05 13.41
N ALA A 296 23.93 -28.21 13.57
CA ALA A 296 22.55 -28.27 14.07
C ALA A 296 22.39 -27.48 15.38
N GLU A 297 23.30 -27.66 16.34
CA GLU A 297 23.34 -26.97 17.64
C GLU A 297 23.33 -25.43 17.55
N ALA A 298 23.76 -24.85 16.42
CA ALA A 298 23.81 -23.40 16.22
C ALA A 298 22.67 -22.85 15.35
N VAL A 299 21.88 -23.71 14.71
CA VAL A 299 20.80 -23.27 13.80
C VAL A 299 19.80 -22.38 14.52
N GLY A 300 19.39 -22.76 15.74
CA GLY A 300 18.39 -22.04 16.52
C GLY A 300 18.83 -20.60 16.74
N TRP A 301 20.10 -20.38 17.09
CA TRP A 301 20.63 -19.03 17.28
C TRP A 301 20.58 -18.21 15.99
N HIS A 302 20.99 -18.81 14.86
CA HIS A 302 20.98 -18.12 13.57
C HIS A 302 19.56 -17.76 13.10
N VAL A 303 18.60 -18.64 13.31
CA VAL A 303 17.18 -18.39 12.99
C VAL A 303 16.60 -17.35 13.95
N GLY A 304 16.85 -17.48 15.25
CA GLY A 304 16.43 -16.52 16.27
C GLY A 304 16.95 -15.12 16.00
N TYR A 305 18.22 -14.99 15.59
CA TYR A 305 18.76 -13.72 15.13
C TYR A 305 17.91 -13.14 13.99
N TRP A 306 17.65 -13.89 12.91
CA TRP A 306 16.86 -13.32 11.81
C TRP A 306 15.37 -13.09 12.14
N LEU A 307 14.80 -13.80 13.12
CA LEU A 307 13.49 -13.47 13.67
C LEU A 307 13.49 -12.10 14.34
N GLY A 308 14.51 -11.76 15.13
CA GLY A 308 14.66 -10.41 15.71
C GLY A 308 14.73 -9.31 14.65
N TYR A 309 15.42 -9.57 13.53
CA TYR A 309 15.39 -8.66 12.38
C TYR A 309 13.98 -8.51 11.78
N GLY A 310 13.21 -9.61 11.76
CA GLY A 310 11.78 -9.59 11.46
C GLY A 310 10.93 -8.79 12.45
N PHE A 311 11.41 -8.50 13.66
CA PHE A 311 10.78 -7.57 14.60
C PHE A 311 11.30 -6.13 14.50
N GLY A 312 12.14 -5.85 13.51
CA GLY A 312 12.62 -4.49 13.24
C GLY A 312 13.84 -4.08 14.06
N PHE A 313 14.55 -5.04 14.67
CA PHE A 313 15.76 -4.75 15.43
C PHE A 313 16.88 -4.28 14.49
N GLU A 314 17.37 -3.06 14.70
CA GLU A 314 18.44 -2.46 13.90
C GLU A 314 19.66 -2.10 14.75
N ASP A 315 19.43 -1.60 15.95
CA ASP A 315 20.46 -1.21 16.90
C ASP A 315 20.79 -2.35 17.87
N GLU A 316 22.02 -2.38 18.37
CA GLU A 316 22.49 -3.40 19.32
C GLU A 316 21.57 -3.51 20.55
N SER A 317 21.01 -2.39 21.00
CA SER A 317 20.10 -2.34 22.16
C SER A 317 18.73 -2.98 21.93
N ASP A 318 18.33 -3.17 20.67
CA ASP A 318 17.03 -3.76 20.33
C ASP A 318 17.05 -5.28 20.55
N TRP A 319 18.26 -5.88 20.44
CA TRP A 319 18.44 -7.31 20.52
C TRP A 319 18.34 -7.83 21.96
N PRO A 320 17.64 -8.96 22.17
CA PRO A 320 17.72 -9.72 23.42
C PRO A 320 19.16 -10.15 23.73
N GLU A 321 19.47 -10.37 25.01
CA GLU A 321 20.81 -10.76 25.47
C GLU A 321 21.43 -11.94 24.69
N PRO A 322 20.71 -13.05 24.41
CA PRO A 322 21.28 -14.17 23.65
C PRO A 322 21.85 -13.80 22.28
N PHE A 323 21.35 -12.73 21.65
CA PHE A 323 21.72 -12.33 20.30
C PHE A 323 22.70 -11.16 20.26
N ARG A 324 23.14 -10.65 21.43
CA ARG A 324 24.14 -9.58 21.54
C ARG A 324 25.52 -10.16 21.81
N ASP A 325 26.49 -9.80 20.98
CA ASP A 325 27.90 -10.18 21.13
C ASP A 325 28.18 -11.68 21.36
N ALA A 326 27.29 -12.57 20.91
CA ALA A 326 27.36 -14.00 21.18
C ALA A 326 28.64 -14.65 20.59
N SER A 327 29.38 -15.34 21.45
CA SER A 327 30.56 -16.12 21.08
C SER A 327 30.20 -17.39 20.31
N TYR A 328 31.21 -18.12 19.84
CA TYR A 328 30.99 -19.40 19.15
C TYR A 328 30.27 -20.43 20.05
N ASP A 329 30.61 -20.46 21.34
CA ASP A 329 30.05 -21.41 22.31
C ASP A 329 28.63 -20.97 22.73
N ASP A 330 28.38 -19.66 22.87
CA ASP A 330 27.05 -19.14 23.22
C ASP A 330 25.99 -19.49 22.17
N ARG A 331 26.37 -19.50 20.88
CA ARG A 331 25.45 -19.85 19.79
C ARG A 331 25.02 -21.32 19.79
N ARG A 332 25.79 -22.18 20.46
CA ARG A 332 25.58 -23.64 20.56
C ARG A 332 25.05 -24.06 21.93
N SER A 333 24.92 -23.12 22.85
CA SER A 333 24.39 -23.39 24.18
C SER A 333 22.85 -23.42 24.16
N GLU A 334 22.25 -23.75 25.30
CA GLU A 334 20.81 -23.64 25.52
C GLU A 334 20.39 -22.18 25.78
N TRP A 335 20.80 -21.25 24.92
CA TRP A 335 20.65 -19.80 25.08
C TRP A 335 19.19 -19.31 25.22
N TRP A 336 18.22 -20.16 24.86
CA TRP A 336 16.79 -19.92 24.99
C TRP A 336 16.25 -20.18 26.42
N SER A 337 17.05 -20.78 27.29
CA SER A 337 16.68 -21.04 28.68
C SER A 337 17.04 -19.83 29.56
N ASP A 338 16.11 -19.39 30.40
CA ASP A 338 16.41 -18.46 31.48
C ASP A 338 17.29 -19.18 32.53
N ASP A 339 18.45 -18.61 32.86
CA ASP A 339 19.27 -19.04 34.01
C ASP A 339 18.59 -18.74 35.37
#